data_AF-A0A971TFK2-F1
#
_entry.id   AF-A0A971TFK2-F1
#
_cell.length_a   1.000
_cell.length_b   1.000
_cell.length_c   1.000
_cell.angle_alpha   90.00
_cell.angle_beta   90.00
_cell.angle_gamma   90.00
#
_symmetry.space_group_name_H-M   'P 1'
#
loop_
_entity.id
_entity.type
_entity.pdbx_description
1 polymer ?
#
loop_
_entity_poly.entity_id
_entity_poly.type
_entity_poly.pdbx_seq_one_letter_code
_entity_poly.pdbx_strand_id
1 'polypeptide(L)'
;MFVGNLINAILPEPILKKERADYKKPLDRWAMFLKGWDDMELLERLTEEDPAIAQAKKVLEKMGSDPRAKEIYEQRLKAIMDRNSELYEALLKGKREGKAEGKAEGRAEGKREGRLETARAALQKGLGAELVVEITGLPLETIQKLKQEITDG
;
A
#
# COMPACT_ATOMS: atom_id res chain seq x y z
N MET A 1 -1.34 26.61 10.29
CA MET A 1 -1.44 25.27 9.66
C MET A 1 -0.32 24.97 8.64
N PHE A 2 0.31 25.97 7.99
CA PHE A 2 1.38 25.73 7.00
C PHE A 2 2.78 25.43 7.59
N VAL A 3 3.14 25.99 8.74
CA VAL A 3 4.51 25.87 9.29
C VAL A 3 4.79 24.48 9.88
N GLY A 4 3.81 23.85 10.56
CA GLY A 4 3.97 22.54 11.18
C GLY A 4 4.23 21.39 10.18
N ASN A 5 3.64 21.48 8.98
CA ASN A 5 3.80 20.46 7.94
C ASN A 5 5.17 20.53 7.23
N LEU A 6 5.82 21.70 7.21
CA LEU A 6 7.17 21.86 6.63
C LEU A 6 8.26 21.28 7.55
N ILE A 7 8.08 21.35 8.86
CA ILE A 7 9.07 20.86 9.85
C ILE A 7 9.12 19.32 9.85
N ASN A 8 7.97 18.64 9.81
CA ASN A 8 7.90 17.17 9.77
C ASN A 8 8.46 16.54 8.49
N ALA A 9 8.50 17.29 7.38
CA ALA A 9 9.06 16.81 6.11
C ALA A 9 10.60 16.91 6.05
N ILE A 10 11.21 17.78 6.86
CA ILE A 10 12.66 18.07 6.84
C ILE A 10 13.40 17.31 7.94
N LEU A 11 12.74 16.98 9.06
CA LEU A 11 13.33 16.29 10.20
C LEU A 11 12.55 15.01 10.55
N PRO A 12 12.88 13.85 9.97
CA PRO A 12 12.34 12.58 10.45
C PRO A 12 12.81 12.35 11.89
N GLU A 13 11.89 12.16 12.84
CA GLU A 13 12.25 11.81 14.22
C GLU A 13 13.09 10.51 14.21
N PRO A 14 14.32 10.50 14.76
CA PRO A 14 14.55 10.72 16.19
C PRO A 14 15.92 11.35 16.52
N ILE A 15 15.99 12.62 16.91
CA ILE A 15 17.24 13.18 17.51
C ILE A 15 17.03 13.79 18.89
N LEU A 16 15.80 14.11 19.31
CA LEU A 16 15.57 14.69 20.63
C LEU A 16 14.42 13.98 21.34
N LYS A 17 14.78 13.03 22.22
CA LYS A 17 13.86 12.51 23.23
C LYS A 17 13.43 13.67 24.13
N LYS A 18 12.11 13.84 24.33
CA LYS A 18 11.47 14.92 25.12
C LYS A 18 12.01 15.10 26.55
N GLU A 19 12.72 14.11 27.10
CA GLU A 19 12.98 14.00 28.54
C GLU A 19 14.14 14.86 29.10
N ARG A 20 14.84 15.67 28.29
CA ARG A 20 15.95 16.51 28.79
C ARG A 20 16.05 17.89 28.14
N ALA A 21 14.94 18.54 27.83
CA ALA A 21 15.00 19.95 27.44
C ALA A 21 15.17 20.83 28.69
N ASP A 22 16.36 21.38 28.92
CA ASP A 22 16.62 22.35 29.98
C ASP A 22 16.39 23.76 29.44
N TYR A 23 15.30 24.38 29.88
CA TYR A 23 14.87 25.71 29.44
C TYR A 23 15.93 26.81 29.58
N LYS A 24 16.91 26.63 30.47
CA LYS A 24 18.00 27.60 30.67
C LYS A 24 19.08 27.54 29.60
N LYS A 25 19.15 26.47 28.80
CA LYS A 25 20.18 26.30 27.78
C LYS A 25 19.70 26.84 26.43
N PRO A 26 20.48 27.69 25.75
CA PRO A 26 20.12 28.22 24.43
C PRO A 26 19.74 27.12 23.42
N LEU A 27 20.52 26.05 23.33
CA LEU A 27 20.26 24.95 22.38
C LEU A 27 18.94 24.21 22.65
N ASP A 28 18.59 24.03 23.92
CA ASP A 28 17.34 23.36 24.30
C ASP A 28 16.13 24.25 24.00
N ARG A 29 16.27 25.58 24.14
CA ARG A 29 15.24 26.54 23.70
C ARG A 29 15.02 26.48 22.18
N TRP A 30 16.09 26.35 21.39
CA TRP A 30 15.99 26.14 19.94
C TRP A 30 15.36 24.79 19.58
N ALA A 31 15.72 23.72 20.27
CA ALA A 31 15.10 22.40 20.12
C ALA A 31 13.61 22.44 20.45
N MET A 32 13.21 23.12 21.54
CA MET A 32 11.82 23.33 21.94
C MET A 32 11.07 24.19 20.92
N PHE A 33 11.66 25.27 20.42
CA PHE A 33 11.05 26.12 19.39
C PHE A 33 10.75 25.35 18.09
N LEU A 34 11.67 24.51 17.63
CA LEU A 34 11.49 23.73 16.41
C LEU A 34 10.51 22.56 16.58
N LYS A 35 10.41 22.00 17.79
CA LYS A 35 9.53 20.85 18.08
C LYS A 35 8.13 21.24 18.55
N GLY A 36 8.01 22.29 19.35
CA GLY A 36 6.76 22.76 19.97
C GLY A 36 5.94 23.65 19.05
N TRP A 37 5.86 23.31 17.77
CA TRP A 37 5.12 24.10 16.77
C TRP A 37 3.60 24.12 17.01
N ASP A 38 3.10 23.23 17.87
CA ASP A 38 1.71 23.08 18.31
C ASP A 38 1.45 23.65 19.72
N ASP A 39 2.48 24.07 20.46
CA ASP A 39 2.37 24.63 21.81
C ASP A 39 2.56 26.16 21.80
N MET A 40 1.45 26.87 21.64
CA MET A 40 1.46 28.34 21.47
C MET A 40 2.00 29.07 22.71
N GLU A 41 1.69 28.60 23.91
CA GLU A 41 2.13 29.20 25.17
C GLU A 41 3.65 29.05 25.34
N LEU A 42 4.19 27.87 25.00
CA LEU A 42 5.64 27.64 24.99
C LEU A 42 6.34 28.53 23.95
N LEU A 43 5.78 28.67 22.75
CA LEU A 43 6.36 29.48 21.68
C LEU A 43 6.40 30.97 22.06
N GLU A 44 5.32 31.50 22.64
CA GLU A 44 5.27 32.89 23.11
C GLU A 44 6.36 33.15 24.16
N ARG A 45 6.42 32.30 25.19
CA ARG A 45 7.44 32.38 26.24
C ARG A 45 8.87 32.30 25.68
N LEU A 46 9.13 31.39 24.73
CA LEU A 46 10.44 31.27 24.07
C LEU A 46 10.81 32.52 23.28
N THR A 47 9.84 33.18 22.63
CA THR A 47 10.09 34.42 21.90
C THR A 47 10.29 35.63 22.81
N GLU A 48 9.68 35.65 23.99
CA GLU A 48 9.91 36.69 24.99
C GLU A 48 11.32 36.57 25.59
N GLU A 49 11.79 35.34 25.82
CA GLU A 49 13.07 35.08 26.48
C GLU A 49 14.30 35.02 25.58
N ASP A 50 14.13 34.77 24.27
CA ASP A 50 15.24 34.70 23.32
C ASP A 50 14.94 35.56 22.08
N PRO A 51 15.57 36.75 21.96
CA PRO A 51 15.40 37.62 20.79
C PRO A 51 15.76 36.96 19.47
N ALA A 52 16.69 35.99 19.46
CA ALA A 52 17.06 35.27 18.25
C ALA A 52 15.94 34.30 17.82
N ILE A 53 15.25 33.69 18.78
CA ILE A 53 14.05 32.88 18.52
C ILE A 53 12.89 33.78 18.05
N ALA A 54 12.71 34.96 18.65
CA ALA A 54 11.71 35.93 18.18
C ALA A 54 11.95 36.36 16.72
N GLN A 55 13.21 36.59 16.34
CA GLN A 55 13.58 36.89 14.97
C GLN A 55 13.33 35.69 14.03
N ALA A 56 13.67 34.47 14.46
CA ALA A 56 13.39 33.26 13.69
C ALA A 56 11.88 33.05 13.46
N LYS A 57 11.03 33.28 14.47
CA LYS A 57 9.56 33.24 14.33
C LYS A 57 9.06 34.21 13.27
N LYS A 58 9.53 35.46 13.28
CA LYS A 58 9.17 36.47 12.25
C LYS A 58 9.59 36.05 10.83
N VAL A 59 10.78 35.44 10.70
CA VAL A 59 11.25 34.92 9.41
C VAL A 59 10.35 33.77 8.93
N LEU A 60 10.00 32.83 9.82
CA LEU A 60 9.10 31.72 9.50
C LEU A 60 7.69 32.19 9.12
N GLU A 61 7.14 33.18 9.85
CA GLU A 61 5.85 33.79 9.53
C GLU A 61 5.89 34.46 8.15
N LYS A 62 6.95 35.21 7.85
CA LYS A 62 7.12 35.85 6.54
C LYS A 62 7.23 34.83 5.41
N MET A 63 8.02 33.77 5.60
CA MET A 63 8.15 32.68 4.62
C MET A 63 6.82 31.93 4.42
N GLY A 64 6.07 31.69 5.50
CA GLY A 64 4.75 31.04 5.44
C GLY A 64 3.65 31.93 4.88
N SER A 65 3.86 33.26 4.83
CA SER A 65 2.91 34.23 4.29
C SER A 65 3.11 34.52 2.81
N ASP A 66 4.15 33.98 2.17
CA ASP A 66 4.38 34.14 0.72
C ASP A 66 3.33 33.33 -0.08
N PRO A 67 2.43 33.99 -0.82
CA PRO A 67 1.38 33.31 -1.58
C PRO A 67 1.93 32.33 -2.62
N ARG A 68 3.08 32.63 -3.22
CA ARG A 68 3.70 31.78 -4.25
C ARG A 68 4.29 30.52 -3.63
N ALA A 69 4.94 30.64 -2.48
CA ALA A 69 5.46 29.49 -1.74
C ALA A 69 4.31 28.56 -1.29
N LYS A 70 3.21 29.15 -0.83
CA LYS A 70 1.98 28.43 -0.48
C LYS A 70 1.41 27.65 -1.67
N GLU A 71 1.25 28.32 -2.82
CA GLU A 71 0.72 27.69 -4.03
C GLU A 71 1.59 26.51 -4.49
N ILE A 72 2.91 26.68 -4.54
CA ILE A 72 3.84 25.60 -4.91
C ILE A 72 3.70 24.41 -3.95
N TYR A 73 3.54 24.67 -2.66
CA TYR A 73 3.34 23.63 -1.66
C TYR A 73 2.00 22.89 -1.87
N GLU A 74 0.91 23.61 -2.09
CA GLU A 74 -0.41 23.03 -2.37
C GLU A 74 -0.40 22.18 -3.64
N GLN A 75 0.24 22.67 -4.71
CA GLN A 75 0.40 21.91 -5.97
C GLN A 75 1.21 20.62 -5.75
N ARG A 76 2.27 20.66 -4.94
CA ARG A 76 3.04 19.45 -4.57
C ARG A 76 2.19 18.46 -3.80
N LEU A 77 1.44 18.92 -2.79
CA LEU A 77 0.53 18.05 -2.04
C LEU A 77 -0.50 17.40 -2.96
N LYS A 78 -1.11 18.19 -3.85
CA LYS A 78 -2.05 17.68 -4.84
C LYS A 78 -1.42 16.61 -5.74
N ALA A 79 -0.22 16.86 -6.28
CA ALA A 79 0.48 15.88 -7.10
C ALA A 79 0.80 14.57 -6.36
N ILE A 80 1.13 14.65 -5.06
CA ILE A 80 1.34 13.47 -4.22
C ILE A 80 0.02 12.71 -4.02
N MET A 81 -1.07 13.42 -3.72
CA MET A 81 -2.39 12.83 -3.54
C MET A 81 -2.90 12.16 -4.81
N ASP A 82 -2.79 12.84 -5.96
CA ASP A 82 -3.20 12.32 -7.26
C ASP A 82 -2.43 11.01 -7.57
N ARG A 83 -1.11 11.00 -7.41
CA ARG A 83 -0.29 9.79 -7.56
C ARG A 83 -0.68 8.67 -6.60
N ASN A 84 -0.92 8.98 -5.33
CA ASN A 84 -1.30 7.97 -4.34
C ASN A 84 -2.65 7.34 -4.67
N SER A 85 -3.61 8.15 -5.13
CA SER A 85 -4.91 7.67 -5.61
C SER A 85 -4.77 6.75 -6.82
N GLU A 86 -3.98 7.15 -7.83
CA GLU A 86 -3.71 6.33 -9.02
C GLU A 86 -3.11 4.96 -8.65
N LEU A 87 -2.10 4.96 -7.77
CA LEU A 87 -1.46 3.73 -7.29
C LEU A 87 -2.44 2.83 -6.51
N TYR A 88 -3.27 3.43 -5.67
CA TYR A 88 -4.26 2.70 -4.89
C TYR A 88 -5.31 2.04 -5.79
N GLU A 89 -5.81 2.78 -6.78
CA GLU A 89 -6.77 2.26 -7.75
C GLU A 89 -6.18 1.13 -8.60
N ALA A 90 -4.93 1.30 -9.06
CA ALA A 90 -4.21 0.26 -9.81
C ALA A 90 -4.05 -1.03 -8.99
N LEU A 91 -3.66 -0.92 -7.72
CA LEU A 91 -3.55 -2.06 -6.81
C LEU A 91 -4.91 -2.76 -6.62
N LEU A 92 -5.98 -1.98 -6.41
CA LEU A 92 -7.31 -2.51 -6.17
C LEU A 92 -7.85 -3.23 -7.42
N LYS A 93 -7.61 -2.66 -8.59
CA LYS A 93 -7.95 -3.28 -9.88
C LYS A 93 -7.20 -4.60 -10.07
N GLY A 94 -5.87 -4.60 -9.91
CA GLY A 94 -5.06 -5.81 -10.03
C GLY A 94 -5.49 -6.92 -9.06
N LYS A 95 -5.84 -6.57 -7.82
CA LYS A 95 -6.35 -7.54 -6.84
C LYS A 95 -7.72 -8.12 -7.25
N ARG A 96 -8.61 -7.30 -7.80
CA ARG A 96 -9.93 -7.74 -8.28
C ARG A 96 -9.81 -8.65 -9.49
N GLU A 97 -9.02 -8.25 -10.48
CA GLU A 97 -8.78 -9.00 -11.71
C GLU A 97 -8.09 -10.33 -11.40
N GLY A 98 -6.98 -10.31 -10.66
CA GLY A 98 -6.27 -11.55 -10.28
C GLY A 98 -7.14 -12.53 -9.47
N LYS A 99 -8.01 -12.02 -8.59
CA LYS A 99 -8.98 -12.88 -7.87
C LYS A 99 -10.04 -13.46 -8.80
N ALA A 100 -10.52 -12.69 -9.77
CA ALA A 100 -11.53 -13.13 -10.72
C ALA A 100 -10.95 -14.16 -11.69
N GLU A 101 -9.79 -13.89 -12.27
CA GLU A 101 -9.05 -14.78 -13.17
C GLU A 101 -8.68 -16.08 -12.45
N GLY A 102 -8.02 -16.02 -11.29
CA GLY A 102 -7.67 -17.23 -10.54
C GLY A 102 -8.87 -18.08 -10.14
N LYS A 103 -10.03 -17.48 -9.84
CA LYS A 103 -11.28 -18.21 -9.58
C LYS A 103 -11.89 -18.81 -10.85
N ALA A 104 -11.70 -18.17 -12.01
CA ALA A 104 -12.19 -18.69 -13.28
C ALA A 104 -11.32 -19.87 -13.74
N GLU A 105 -9.99 -19.70 -13.75
CA GLU A 105 -9.01 -20.71 -14.12
C GLU A 105 -9.10 -21.92 -13.20
N GLY A 106 -9.06 -21.74 -11.88
CA GLY A 106 -9.14 -22.86 -10.93
C GLY A 106 -10.45 -23.64 -11.02
N ARG A 107 -11.57 -22.99 -11.38
CA ARG A 107 -12.84 -23.70 -11.64
C ARG A 107 -12.82 -24.47 -12.95
N ALA A 108 -12.18 -23.95 -13.99
CA ALA A 108 -12.07 -24.62 -15.27
C ALA A 108 -11.13 -25.83 -15.16
N GLU A 109 -9.96 -25.65 -14.54
CA GLU A 109 -8.99 -26.70 -14.28
C GLU A 109 -9.57 -27.80 -13.39
N GLY A 110 -10.15 -27.46 -12.23
CA GLY A 110 -10.74 -28.45 -11.34
C GLY A 110 -11.89 -29.24 -11.97
N LYS A 111 -12.70 -28.61 -12.85
CA LYS A 111 -13.71 -29.35 -13.64
C LYS A 111 -13.08 -30.32 -14.62
N ARG A 112 -12.01 -29.92 -15.30
CA ARG A 112 -11.29 -30.76 -16.27
C ARG A 112 -10.62 -31.93 -15.56
N GLU A 113 -9.89 -31.67 -14.47
CA GLU A 113 -9.23 -32.69 -13.66
C GLU A 113 -10.23 -33.67 -13.05
N GLY A 114 -11.32 -33.18 -12.45
CA GLY A 114 -12.36 -34.07 -11.90
C GLY A 114 -13.02 -34.96 -12.96
N ARG A 115 -13.19 -34.47 -14.19
CA ARG A 115 -13.66 -35.31 -15.32
C ARG A 115 -12.63 -36.39 -15.70
N LEU A 116 -11.35 -36.04 -15.75
CA LEU A 116 -10.27 -36.98 -16.06
C LEU A 116 -10.11 -38.05 -14.96
N GLU A 117 -10.17 -37.67 -13.69
CA GLU A 117 -10.15 -38.59 -12.56
C GLU A 117 -11.34 -39.55 -12.59
N THR A 118 -12.55 -39.00 -12.83
CA THR A 118 -13.77 -39.81 -12.98
C THR A 118 -13.63 -40.81 -14.14
N ALA A 119 -13.10 -40.36 -15.28
CA ALA A 119 -12.86 -41.22 -16.44
C ALA A 119 -11.87 -42.36 -16.12
N ARG A 120 -10.74 -42.04 -15.48
CA ARG A 120 -9.75 -43.04 -15.06
C ARG A 120 -10.36 -44.08 -14.12
N ALA A 121 -11.05 -43.62 -13.07
CA ALA A 121 -11.69 -44.51 -12.10
C ALA A 121 -12.76 -45.40 -12.75
N ALA A 122 -13.51 -44.87 -13.73
CA ALA A 122 -14.50 -45.65 -14.46
C ALA A 122 -13.85 -46.73 -15.35
N LEU A 123 -12.82 -46.37 -16.12
CA LEU A 123 -12.08 -47.31 -16.97
C LEU A 123 -11.42 -48.43 -16.15
N GLN A 124 -10.81 -48.10 -15.00
CA GLN A 124 -10.22 -49.09 -14.09
C GLN A 124 -11.26 -50.08 -13.52
N LYS A 125 -12.52 -49.65 -13.38
CA LYS A 125 -13.63 -50.51 -12.97
C LYS A 125 -14.22 -51.33 -14.13
N GLY A 126 -13.64 -51.25 -15.33
CA GLY A 126 -14.06 -52.01 -16.50
C GLY A 126 -15.26 -51.43 -17.24
N LEU A 127 -15.63 -50.15 -17.00
CA LEU A 127 -16.68 -49.49 -17.78
C LEU A 127 -16.21 -49.26 -19.23
N GLY A 128 -17.13 -49.44 -20.19
CA GLY A 128 -16.87 -49.26 -21.62
C GLY A 128 -16.54 -47.81 -21.98
N ALA A 129 -15.66 -47.61 -22.97
CA ALA A 129 -15.16 -46.28 -23.33
C ALA A 129 -16.28 -45.32 -23.79
N GLU A 130 -17.27 -45.86 -24.49
CA GLU A 130 -18.44 -45.13 -24.98
C GLU A 130 -19.29 -44.57 -23.82
N LEU A 131 -19.51 -45.40 -22.79
CA LEU A 131 -20.24 -44.99 -21.59
C LEU A 131 -19.45 -43.97 -20.75
N VAL A 132 -18.11 -44.09 -20.71
CA VAL A 132 -17.24 -43.13 -20.02
C VAL A 132 -17.26 -41.76 -20.73
N VAL A 133 -17.30 -41.74 -22.07
CA VAL A 133 -17.49 -40.50 -22.84
C VAL A 133 -18.81 -39.83 -22.48
N GLU A 134 -19.90 -40.60 -22.39
CA GLU A 134 -21.23 -40.08 -22.03
C GLU A 134 -21.25 -39.49 -20.61
N ILE A 135 -20.66 -40.19 -19.62
CA ILE A 135 -20.64 -39.76 -18.22
C ILE A 135 -19.78 -38.52 -18.00
N THR A 136 -18.60 -38.46 -18.62
CA THR A 136 -17.59 -37.43 -18.35
C THR A 136 -17.65 -36.24 -19.31
N GLY A 137 -18.30 -36.43 -20.47
CA GLY A 137 -18.33 -35.46 -21.56
C GLY A 137 -16.95 -35.15 -22.14
N LEU A 138 -15.98 -36.06 -21.96
CA LEU A 138 -14.64 -35.94 -22.53
C LEU A 138 -14.63 -36.52 -23.96
N PRO A 139 -13.77 -36.00 -24.86
CA PRO A 139 -13.64 -36.55 -26.21
C PRO A 139 -13.23 -38.02 -26.18
N LEU A 140 -13.73 -38.81 -27.13
CA LEU A 140 -13.40 -40.24 -27.24
C LEU A 140 -11.89 -40.47 -27.35
N GLU A 141 -11.18 -39.62 -28.09
CA GLU A 141 -9.72 -39.68 -28.21
C GLU A 141 -9.02 -39.54 -26.85
N THR A 142 -9.50 -38.65 -25.97
CA THR A 142 -8.96 -38.48 -24.62
C THR A 142 -9.19 -39.73 -23.77
N ILE A 143 -10.39 -40.32 -23.85
CA ILE A 143 -10.73 -41.56 -23.14
C ILE A 143 -9.89 -42.75 -23.66
N GLN A 144 -9.67 -42.85 -24.97
CA GLN A 144 -8.84 -43.89 -25.57
C GLN A 144 -7.37 -43.78 -25.13
N LYS A 145 -6.81 -42.56 -25.13
CA LYS A 145 -5.46 -42.31 -24.60
C LYS A 145 -5.35 -42.70 -23.13
N LEU A 146 -6.30 -42.28 -22.29
CA LEU A 146 -6.35 -42.68 -20.88
C LEU A 146 -6.43 -44.19 -20.70
N LYS A 147 -7.20 -44.89 -21.55
CA LYS A 147 -7.31 -46.34 -21.52
C LYS A 147 -5.98 -47.02 -21.88
N GLN A 148 -5.26 -46.52 -22.88
CA GLN A 148 -3.92 -47.01 -23.24
C GLN A 148 -2.94 -46.79 -22.10
N GLU A 149 -2.89 -45.58 -21.52
CA GLU A 149 -2.05 -45.25 -20.35
C GLU A 149 -2.28 -46.20 -19.15
N ILE A 150 -3.52 -46.63 -18.91
CA ILE A 150 -3.87 -47.58 -17.83
C ILE A 150 -3.47 -49.03 -18.19
N THR A 151 -3.42 -49.38 -19.47
CA THR A 151 -3.13 -50.75 -19.94
C THR A 151 -1.63 -50.98 -20.12
N ASP A 152 -0.89 -49.91 -20.46
CA ASP A 152 0.55 -49.92 -20.71
C ASP A 152 1.41 -49.69 -19.44
N GLY A 153 0.78 -49.38 -18.30
CA GLY A 153 1.40 -49.18 -17.00
C GLY A 153 1.11 -50.32 -16.03
#